data_AF-W8YJ06-F1
#
_entry.id   AF-W8YJ06-F1
#
_cell.length_a   1.000
_cell.length_b   1.000
_cell.length_c   1.000
_cell.angle_alpha   90.00
_cell.angle_beta   90.00
_cell.angle_gamma   90.00
#
_symmetry.space_group_name_H-M   'P 1'
#
loop_
_entity.id
_entity.type
_entity.pdbx_description
1 polymer ?
#
loop_
_entity_poly.entity_id
_entity_poly.type
_entity_poly.pdbx_seq_one_letter_code
_entity_poly.pdbx_strand_id
1 'polypeptide(L)'
;MAIEVFNRYENKYLMDTKAFYGIYNRLMAYMELDEYNRDDKFYSISNLYYDTEHHSLIRTSLSKPKYREKLRIRAYGVPGSDAKIYLELKKKSVRPREQKKVGDEAERSLRIRPDRLPAGLAARNEPAGDE
;
A
#
# COMPACT_ATOMS: atom_id res chain seq x y z
N MET A 1 -10.38 -20.24 30.69
CA MET A 1 -10.22 -18.89 30.10
C MET A 1 -9.77 -19.09 28.66
N ALA A 2 -10.67 -18.88 27.70
CA ALA A 2 -10.34 -19.04 26.29
C ALA A 2 -9.37 -17.94 25.87
N ILE A 3 -8.20 -18.33 25.37
CA ILE A 3 -7.34 -17.39 24.67
C ILE A 3 -7.99 -17.21 23.29
N GLU A 4 -8.79 -16.16 23.11
CA GLU A 4 -9.25 -15.73 21.79
C GLU A 4 -8.05 -15.16 21.01
N VAL A 5 -7.12 -16.04 20.59
CA VAL A 5 -6.06 -15.64 19.67
C VAL A 5 -6.68 -15.57 18.27
N PHE A 6 -7.11 -14.38 17.89
CA PHE A 6 -7.51 -14.12 16.51
C PHE A 6 -6.28 -14.20 15.59
N ASN A 7 -6.18 -15.29 14.82
CA ASN A 7 -5.13 -15.47 13.83
C ASN A 7 -5.56 -14.87 12.50
N ARG A 8 -4.93 -13.76 12.09
CA ARG A 8 -5.14 -13.15 10.78
C ARG A 8 -4.20 -13.77 9.75
N TYR A 9 -4.77 -14.28 8.66
CA TYR A 9 -4.04 -14.74 7.48
C TYR A 9 -4.27 -13.76 6.32
N GLU A 10 -3.20 -13.40 5.61
CA GLU A 10 -3.26 -12.53 4.43
C GLU A 10 -2.55 -13.24 3.27
N ASN A 11 -3.34 -13.66 2.27
CA ASN A 11 -2.84 -14.35 1.08
C ASN A 11 -2.92 -13.42 -0.14
N LYS A 12 -1.91 -13.43 -0.99
CA LYS A 12 -1.82 -12.62 -2.21
C LYS A 12 -1.59 -13.52 -3.40
N TYR A 13 -2.39 -13.33 -4.44
CA TYR A 13 -2.37 -14.14 -5.66
C TYR A 13 -2.15 -13.24 -6.86
N LEU A 14 -1.33 -13.72 -7.80
CA LEU A 14 -1.29 -13.18 -9.15
C LEU A 14 -2.33 -13.97 -9.96
N MET A 15 -3.20 -13.27 -10.68
CA MET A 15 -4.28 -13.90 -11.46
C MET A 15 -4.57 -13.10 -12.72
N ASP A 16 -5.11 -13.77 -13.73
CA ASP A 16 -5.63 -13.12 -14.93
C ASP A 16 -7.06 -12.57 -14.71
N THR A 17 -7.54 -11.81 -15.69
CA THR A 17 -8.86 -11.18 -15.66
C THR A 17 -10.01 -12.18 -15.57
N LYS A 18 -9.87 -13.36 -16.20
CA LYS A 18 -10.92 -14.39 -16.20
C LYS A 18 -11.08 -15.03 -14.82
N ALA A 19 -9.96 -15.37 -14.19
CA ALA A 19 -9.92 -15.89 -12.82
C ALA A 19 -10.44 -14.84 -11.83
N PHE A 20 -10.07 -13.57 -11.99
CA PHE A 20 -10.57 -12.46 -11.16
C PHE A 20 -12.11 -12.40 -11.16
N TYR A 21 -12.75 -12.30 -12.33
CA TYR A 21 -14.21 -12.22 -12.40
C TYR A 21 -14.90 -13.49 -11.89
N GLY A 22 -14.29 -14.67 -12.11
CA GLY A 22 -14.79 -15.93 -11.56
C GLY A 22 -14.84 -15.95 -10.03
N ILE A 23 -13.82 -15.39 -9.37
CA ILE A 23 -13.78 -15.27 -7.90
C ILE A 23 -14.70 -14.15 -7.42
N TYR A 24 -14.62 -12.96 -8.03
CA TYR A 24 -15.41 -11.79 -7.66
C TYR A 24 -16.91 -12.10 -7.64
N ASN A 25 -17.45 -12.72 -8.71
CA ASN A 25 -18.87 -13.07 -8.79
C ASN A 25 -19.31 -14.06 -7.70
N ARG A 26 -18.42 -14.98 -7.28
CA ARG A 26 -18.70 -15.89 -6.17
C ARG A 26 -18.68 -15.19 -4.83
N LEU A 27 -17.74 -14.25 -4.62
CA LEU A 27 -17.62 -13.49 -3.37
C LEU A 27 -18.81 -12.55 -3.14
N MET A 28 -19.37 -11.95 -4.20
CA MET A 28 -20.55 -11.08 -4.09
C MET A 28 -21.80 -11.79 -3.54
N ALA A 29 -21.84 -13.12 -3.56
CA ALA A 29 -22.91 -13.89 -2.89
C ALA A 29 -22.75 -13.96 -1.36
N TYR A 30 -21.58 -13.60 -0.82
CA TYR A 30 -21.23 -13.73 0.61
C TYR A 30 -20.73 -12.42 1.24
N MET A 31 -20.43 -11.39 0.45
CA MET A 31 -19.81 -10.15 0.90
C MET A 31 -20.57 -8.94 0.36
N GLU A 32 -20.60 -7.88 1.16
CA GLU A 32 -21.12 -6.57 0.75
C GLU A 32 -19.97 -5.65 0.32
N LEU A 33 -20.28 -4.70 -0.55
CA LEU A 33 -19.33 -3.66 -0.95
C LEU A 33 -18.97 -2.78 0.25
N ASP A 34 -17.73 -2.28 0.27
CA ASP A 34 -17.30 -1.35 1.31
C ASP A 34 -18.01 0.01 1.18
N GLU A 35 -18.07 0.77 2.28
CA GLU A 35 -18.79 2.07 2.35
C GLU A 35 -18.32 3.12 1.32
N TYR A 36 -17.08 2.99 0.83
CA TYR A 36 -16.47 3.89 -0.14
C TYR A 36 -16.63 3.39 -1.58
N ASN A 37 -17.12 2.16 -1.77
CA ASN A 37 -17.43 1.56 -3.07
C ASN A 37 -18.94 1.56 -3.35
N ARG A 38 -19.55 2.74 -3.39
CA ARG A 38 -21.01 2.90 -3.47
C ARG A 38 -21.62 2.62 -4.85
N ASP A 39 -20.80 2.68 -5.91
CA ASP A 39 -21.25 2.57 -7.30
C ASP A 39 -20.79 1.27 -8.00
N ASP A 40 -20.25 0.31 -7.24
CA ASP A 40 -19.53 -0.85 -7.80
C ASP A 40 -18.42 -0.45 -8.80
N LYS A 41 -17.78 0.69 -8.53
CA LYS A 41 -16.72 1.24 -9.35
C LYS A 41 -15.38 0.99 -8.69
N PHE A 42 -14.41 0.60 -9.51
CA PHE A 42 -13.02 0.60 -9.07
C PHE A 42 -12.63 2.01 -8.63
N TYR A 43 -12.17 2.14 -7.40
CA TYR A 43 -11.51 3.36 -6.93
C TYR A 43 -9.99 3.22 -7.08
N SER A 44 -9.36 4.26 -7.61
CA SER A 44 -7.92 4.28 -7.78
C SER A 44 -7.22 4.53 -6.45
N ILE A 45 -6.10 3.84 -6.20
CA ILE A 45 -5.22 4.13 -5.06
C ILE A 45 -3.84 4.47 -5.62
N SER A 46 -3.41 5.71 -5.43
CA SER A 46 -2.09 6.17 -5.87
C SER A 46 -1.10 6.07 -4.70
N ASN A 47 0.03 5.41 -4.93
CA ASN A 47 1.07 5.24 -3.91
C ASN A 47 2.42 5.73 -4.47
N LEU A 48 3.09 6.60 -3.74
CA LEU A 48 4.45 7.06 -4.03
C LEU A 48 5.38 6.58 -2.92
N TYR A 49 6.37 5.76 -3.27
CA TYR A 49 7.38 5.29 -2.32
C TYR A 49 8.57 6.25 -2.30
N TYR A 50 8.98 6.66 -1.10
CA TYR A 50 10.18 7.46 -0.93
C TYR A 50 11.39 6.56 -0.79
N ASP A 51 12.50 7.01 -1.36
CA ASP A 51 13.81 6.41 -1.18
C ASP A 51 14.86 7.51 -1.01
N THR A 52 16.08 7.12 -0.68
CA THR A 52 17.24 7.99 -0.69
C THR A 52 17.75 8.17 -2.13
N GLU A 53 18.56 9.20 -2.36
CA GLU A 53 19.22 9.43 -3.66
C GLU A 53 19.98 8.21 -4.17
N HIS A 54 20.51 7.40 -3.25
CA HIS A 54 21.24 6.20 -3.59
C HIS A 54 20.34 4.97 -3.71
N HIS A 55 19.04 4.99 -3.43
CA HIS A 55 18.15 3.80 -3.36
C HIS A 55 18.51 2.82 -2.23
N SER A 56 18.91 3.34 -1.07
CA SER A 56 19.29 2.50 0.07
C SER A 56 18.10 1.78 0.71
N LEU A 57 16.90 2.34 0.68
CA LEU A 57 15.73 1.73 1.32
C LEU A 57 15.25 0.52 0.55
N ILE A 58 15.15 0.58 -0.78
CA ILE A 58 14.75 -0.58 -1.59
C ILE A 58 15.78 -1.71 -1.50
N ARG A 59 17.08 -1.41 -1.61
CA ARG A 59 18.13 -2.44 -1.53
C ARG A 59 18.14 -3.12 -0.16
N THR A 60 18.03 -2.32 0.90
CA THR A 60 17.88 -2.84 2.27
C THR A 60 16.59 -3.66 2.40
N SER A 61 15.47 -3.24 1.83
CA SER A 61 14.23 -4.03 1.89
C SER A 61 14.35 -5.39 1.18
N LEU A 62 15.08 -5.45 0.05
CA LEU A 62 15.27 -6.66 -0.75
C LEU A 62 16.14 -7.69 -0.04
N SER A 63 17.14 -7.26 0.75
CA SER A 63 17.99 -8.16 1.55
C SER A 63 17.28 -8.78 2.76
N LYS A 64 16.02 -8.41 3.01
CA LYS A 64 15.16 -8.94 4.10
C LYS A 64 15.84 -8.88 5.49
N PRO A 65 16.38 -7.73 5.92
CA PRO A 65 17.00 -7.55 7.23
C PRO A 65 15.99 -7.73 8.36
N LYS A 66 16.52 -7.88 9.58
CA LYS A 66 15.72 -7.99 10.81
C LYS A 66 14.83 -6.78 11.06
N TYR A 67 15.27 -5.61 10.60
CA TYR A 67 14.53 -4.35 10.67
C TYR A 67 14.36 -3.77 9.27
N ARG A 68 13.13 -3.44 8.89
CA ARG A 68 12.84 -2.79 7.61
C ARG A 68 11.71 -1.78 7.74
N GLU A 69 11.86 -0.68 7.03
CA GLU A 69 10.87 0.39 6.95
C GLU A 69 10.45 0.61 5.50
N LYS A 70 9.19 0.99 5.29
CA LYS A 70 8.69 1.46 4.01
C LYS A 70 7.92 2.75 4.25
N LEU A 71 8.45 3.85 3.72
CA LEU A 71 7.79 5.15 3.70
C LEU A 71 7.03 5.30 2.38
N ARG A 72 5.74 5.62 2.47
CA ARG A 72 4.93 5.91 1.28
C ARG A 72 4.01 7.09 1.52
N ILE A 73 3.76 7.85 0.47
CA ILE A 73 2.59 8.74 0.40
C ILE A 73 1.49 7.97 -0.32
N ARG A 74 0.29 7.95 0.25
CA ARG A 74 -0.90 7.37 -0.34
C ARG A 74 -1.95 8.46 -0.58
N ALA A 75 -2.58 8.40 -1.75
CA ALA A 75 -3.77 9.16 -2.09
C ALA A 75 -4.86 8.18 -2.57
N TYR A 76 -6.11 8.51 -2.28
CA TYR A 76 -7.27 7.84 -2.85
C TYR A 76 -7.78 8.68 -4.01
N GLY A 77 -7.86 8.09 -5.20
CA GLY A 77 -8.05 8.80 -6.47
C GLY A 77 -6.78 9.44 -7.02
N VAL A 78 -6.91 10.18 -8.12
CA VAL A 78 -5.84 11.01 -8.69
C VAL A 78 -5.79 12.32 -7.90
N PRO A 79 -4.71 12.63 -7.16
CA PRO A 79 -4.67 13.79 -6.29
C PRO A 79 -4.59 15.10 -7.10
N GLY A 80 -5.52 16.03 -6.85
CA GLY A 80 -5.42 17.43 -7.27
C GLY A 80 -4.57 18.29 -6.33
N SER A 81 -4.45 19.59 -6.61
CA SER A 81 -3.58 20.54 -5.88
C SER A 81 -3.85 20.64 -4.38
N ASP A 82 -5.10 20.47 -3.95
CA ASP A 82 -5.52 20.55 -2.55
C ASP A 82 -5.98 19.20 -1.98
N ALA A 83 -5.63 18.11 -2.66
CA ALA A 83 -6.05 16.78 -2.25
C ALA A 83 -5.46 16.38 -0.89
N LYS A 84 -6.27 15.67 -0.11
CA LYS A 84 -5.84 15.03 1.14
C LYS A 84 -4.99 13.81 0.80
N ILE A 85 -3.79 13.76 1.35
CA ILE A 85 -2.87 12.64 1.19
C ILE A 85 -2.43 12.12 2.56
N TYR A 86 -1.93 10.89 2.59
CA TYR A 86 -1.53 10.20 3.80
C TYR A 86 -0.06 9.85 3.72
N LEU A 87 0.73 10.30 4.70
CA LEU A 87 2.09 9.81 4.88
C LEU A 87 2.04 8.59 5.78
N GLU A 88 2.41 7.45 5.23
CA GLU A 88 2.36 6.17 5.92
C GLU A 88 3.78 5.61 6.09
N LEU A 89 4.08 5.13 7.29
CA LEU A 89 5.33 4.46 7.63
C LEU A 89 5.03 3.05 8.14
N LYS A 90 5.45 2.06 7.36
CA LYS A 90 5.35 0.65 7.74
C LYS A 90 6.68 0.14 8.27
N LYS A 91 6.71 -0.26 9.54
CA LYS A 91 7.88 -0.83 10.21
C LYS A 91 7.71 -2.32 10.42
N LYS A 92 8.78 -3.09 10.23
CA LYS A 92 8.79 -4.53 10.54
C LYS A 92 10.07 -4.92 11.24
N SER A 93 9.90 -5.52 12.41
CA SER A 93 10.99 -5.98 13.29
C SER A 93 10.82 -7.46 13.59
N VAL A 94 11.90 -8.23 13.44
CA VAL A 94 11.95 -9.65 13.82
C VAL A 94 12.75 -9.79 15.12
N ARG A 95 12.12 -10.28 16.19
CA ARG A 95 12.82 -10.55 17.45
C ARG A 95 13.45 -11.96 17.45
N PRO A 96 14.75 -12.12 17.74
CA PRO A 96 15.46 -13.41 17.65
C PRO A 96 14.93 -14.50 18.60
N ARG A 97 14.47 -14.14 19.81
CA ARG A 97 14.07 -15.11 20.84
C ARG A 97 12.74 -15.81 20.59
N GLU A 98 11.90 -15.32 19.67
CA GLU A 98 10.56 -15.89 19.46
C GLU A 98 10.17 -16.09 17.99
N GLN A 99 11.04 -15.77 17.02
CA GLN A 99 10.70 -15.71 15.58
C GLN A 99 9.40 -14.95 15.26
N LYS A 100 8.88 -14.15 16.19
CA LYS A 100 7.69 -13.33 16.02
C LYS A 100 8.06 -12.08 15.22
N LYS A 101 7.29 -11.84 14.15
CA LYS A 101 7.35 -10.63 13.34
C LYS A 101 6.39 -9.61 13.96
N VAL A 102 6.92 -8.53 14.52
CA VAL A 102 6.12 -7.40 14.98
C VAL A 102 6.11 -6.37 13.86
N GLY A 103 4.92 -5.94 13.45
CA GLY A 103 4.72 -4.92 12.41
C GLY A 103 3.89 -3.79 12.98
N ASP A 104 4.44 -2.57 12.90
CA ASP A 104 3.75 -1.36 13.33
C ASP A 104 3.52 -0.49 12.08
N GLU A 105 2.33 0.08 11.96
CA GLU A 105 1.98 1.03 10.91
C GLU A 105 1.60 2.35 11.58
N ALA A 106 2.27 3.43 11.16
CA ALA A 106 1.94 4.78 11.58
C ALA A 106 1.47 5.58 10.37
N GLU A 107 0.37 6.32 10.53
CA GLU A 107 -0.25 7.12 9.48
C GLU A 107 -0.44 8.55 9.95
N ARG A 108 -0.14 9.51 9.08
CA ARG A 108 -0.43 10.93 9.31
C ARG A 108 -1.07 11.55 8.08
N SER A 109 -2.26 12.12 8.24
CA SER A 109 -2.91 12.89 7.18
C SER A 109 -2.22 14.24 6.95
N LEU A 110 -2.09 14.60 5.67
CA LEU A 110 -1.47 15.81 5.16
C LEU A 110 -2.35 16.41 4.05
N ARG A 111 -2.14 17.69 3.75
CA ARG A 111 -2.68 18.33 2.54
C ARG A 111 -1.54 18.70 1.62
N ILE A 112 -1.72 18.52 0.32
CA ILE A 112 -0.77 19.00 -0.67
C ILE A 112 -0.73 20.52 -0.59
N ARG A 113 0.48 21.07 -0.58
CA ARG A 113 0.74 22.50 -0.68
C ARG A 113 1.40 22.75 -2.03
N PRO A 114 0.67 23.29 -3.03
CA PRO A 114 1.18 23.41 -4.39
C PRO A 114 2.43 24.30 -4.48
N ASP A 115 2.59 25.24 -3.56
CA ASP A 115 3.73 26.15 -3.39
C ASP A 115 5.03 25.48 -2.90
N ARG A 116 4.96 24.22 -2.42
CA ARG A 116 6.12 23.47 -1.89
C ARG A 116 6.36 22.14 -2.59
N LEU A 117 5.74 21.90 -3.74
CA LEU A 117 6.06 20.72 -4.55
C LEU A 117 7.52 20.84 -5.02
N PRO A 118 8.41 19.89 -4.68
CA PRO A 118 9.79 19.94 -5.14
C PRO A 118 9.81 19.89 -6.67
N ALA A 119 10.42 20.91 -7.29
CA ALA A 119 10.69 20.93 -8.72
C ALA A 119 11.57 19.72 -9.07
N GLY A 120 10.96 18.71 -9.69
CA GLY A 120 11.63 17.43 -9.98
C GLY A 120 10.80 16.18 -9.65
N LEU A 121 9.67 16.31 -8.96
CA LEU A 121 8.71 15.22 -8.79
C LEU A 121 7.82 15.03 -10.04
N ALA A 122 8.42 15.10 -11.23
CA ALA A 122 7.81 14.50 -12.41
C ALA A 122 7.91 12.99 -12.18
N ALA A 123 6.81 12.38 -11.77
CA ALA A 123 6.65 10.94 -11.87
C ALA A 123 7.09 10.57 -13.28
N ARG A 124 8.20 9.81 -13.40
CA ARG A 124 8.56 9.15 -14.65
C ARG A 124 7.52 8.06 -14.87
N ASN A 125 6.33 8.46 -15.30
CA ASN A 125 5.40 7.59 -15.99
C ASN A 125 5.98 7.44 -17.39
N GLU A 126 7.00 6.59 -17.53
CA GLU A 126 7.22 5.97 -18.83
C GLU A 126 5.96 5.15 -19.11
N PRO A 127 5.25 5.42 -20.23
CA PRO A 127 4.16 4.55 -20.62
C PRO A 127 4.73 3.14 -20.78
N ALA A 128 4.09 2.15 -20.16
CA ALA A 128 4.37 0.76 -20.47
C ALA A 128 4.23 0.62 -21.98
N GLY A 129 5.34 0.34 -22.65
CA GLY A 129 5.35 0.11 -24.08
C GLY A 129 4.38 -1.03 -24.39
N ASP A 130 3.42 -0.74 -25.27
CA ASP A 130 2.67 -1.77 -25.97
C ASP A 130 3.64 -2.47 -26.93
N GLU A 131 3.98 -3.72 -26.63
CA GLU A 131 4.37 -4.74 -27.62
C GLU A 131 3.46 -5.97 -27.46
#